data_AF-A0A7X6PFM8-F1
#
_entry.id   AF-A0A7X6PFM8-F1
#
_cell.length_a   1.000
_cell.length_b   1.000
_cell.length_c   1.000
_cell.angle_alpha   90.00
_cell.angle_beta   90.00
_cell.angle_gamma   90.00
#
_symmetry.space_group_name_H-M   'P 1'
#
loop_
_entity.id
_entity.type
_entity.pdbx_description
1 polymer ?
#
loop_
_entity_poly.entity_id
_entity_poly.type
_entity_poly.pdbx_seq_one_letter_code
_entity_poly.pdbx_strand_id
1 'polypeptide(L)'
;MTRLTKRILIFFLLISFVSTLNSQEITLKELARSVQNADVIFYYDKDYEKAASLYETILEAVPDNSNIQAKLGMCYLKLDGKKAEALRLLESASGNITGSAREYTETGQKAPLSTIRYLAEAYHLNDDLEKAVSLYTELKNTLGNSEEDMEMADYYDLQIRDCRYAMEAKKKPVRVLSELFTPWMNNYPGAMNPVLSKNDSVFVFTWRTEGKNRIMCSYKTGEWEEPADITRELGGLDRLYTNSITGDGRFLVLYIDDGDDGNLYFSERKGPAWTRIRNFGRPVNTIYWESHGFITPDGTRLYISSNRPGGFGMLDIWASEKTAAGTWGEPVNLGDVINTPWDEDAPFFDSDNNALLFSSKGHMGLGNHDLFRSTVNRYGNWDRPVA
;
A
#
# COMPACT_ATOMS: atom_id res chain seq x y z
N MET A 1 77.51 53.36 -22.09
CA MET A 1 77.50 51.97 -22.61
C MET A 1 77.07 51.06 -21.45
N THR A 2 75.77 50.80 -21.33
CA THR A 2 75.03 49.59 -21.81
C THR A 2 75.17 48.36 -20.90
N ARG A 3 74.08 48.05 -20.16
CA ARG A 3 73.25 46.82 -20.18
C ARG A 3 73.85 45.63 -19.40
N LEU A 4 73.15 44.68 -18.78
CA LEU A 4 71.75 44.34 -18.45
C LEU A 4 71.83 42.89 -17.89
N THR A 5 71.01 42.50 -16.91
CA THR A 5 70.36 41.17 -16.64
C THR A 5 70.20 40.97 -15.11
N LYS A 6 69.01 41.00 -14.47
CA LYS A 6 67.79 40.15 -14.47
C LYS A 6 68.06 38.65 -14.20
N ARG A 7 67.61 38.11 -13.04
CA ARG A 7 66.37 37.30 -12.83
C ARG A 7 66.32 36.69 -11.40
N ILE A 8 65.31 37.05 -10.59
CA ILE A 8 64.06 36.32 -10.23
C ILE A 8 64.23 35.37 -9.02
N LEU A 9 63.72 35.80 -7.85
CA LEU A 9 63.43 34.97 -6.69
C LEU A 9 61.89 34.85 -6.59
N ILE A 10 61.35 33.65 -6.78
CA ILE A 10 59.90 33.38 -6.67
C ILE A 10 59.60 33.08 -5.19
N PHE A 11 58.86 33.99 -4.54
CA PHE A 11 58.24 33.77 -3.24
C PHE A 11 56.86 33.16 -3.50
N PHE A 12 56.65 31.91 -3.11
CA PHE A 12 55.32 31.29 -3.13
C PHE A 12 54.51 31.82 -1.94
N LEU A 13 53.57 32.73 -2.21
CA LEU A 13 52.53 33.14 -1.27
C LEU A 13 51.42 32.09 -1.30
N LEU A 14 51.33 31.24 -0.27
CA LEU A 14 50.21 30.34 -0.06
C LEU A 14 49.00 31.18 0.39
N ILE A 15 48.23 31.68 -0.57
CA ILE A 15 46.88 32.21 -0.30
C ILE A 15 45.97 31.00 -0.20
N SER A 16 45.68 30.58 1.02
CA SER A 16 44.55 29.70 1.32
C SER A 16 43.26 30.44 0.96
N PHE A 17 42.79 30.24 -0.27
CA PHE A 17 41.42 30.53 -0.65
C PHE A 17 40.53 29.55 0.12
N VAL A 18 40.06 29.95 1.30
CA VAL A 18 38.88 29.34 1.90
C VAL A 18 37.72 29.78 1.02
N SER A 19 37.39 28.95 0.03
CA SER A 19 36.09 29.04 -0.63
C SER A 19 35.05 28.80 0.45
N THR A 20 34.48 29.87 1.00
CA THR A 20 33.23 29.76 1.74
C THR A 20 32.22 29.20 0.76
N LEU A 21 31.92 27.90 0.90
CA LEU A 21 30.71 27.29 0.37
C LEU A 21 29.55 28.03 1.04
N ASN A 22 29.14 29.14 0.45
CA ASN A 22 27.86 29.74 0.79
C ASN A 22 26.81 28.75 0.28
N SER A 23 26.28 27.94 1.19
CA SER A 23 24.97 27.34 0.99
C SER A 23 24.02 28.49 0.67
N GLN A 24 23.38 28.46 -0.50
CA GLN A 24 22.32 29.43 -0.79
C GLN A 24 21.18 29.09 0.17
N GLU A 25 20.91 29.98 1.14
CA GLU A 25 19.72 29.86 1.97
C GLU A 25 18.49 29.86 1.05
N ILE A 26 17.71 28.78 1.09
CA ILE A 26 16.45 28.70 0.35
C ILE A 26 15.53 29.82 0.83
N THR A 27 14.95 30.57 -0.11
CA THR A 27 14.01 31.62 0.29
C THR A 27 12.72 30.99 0.84
N LEU A 28 12.03 31.68 1.76
CA LEU A 28 10.74 31.21 2.28
C LEU A 28 9.71 30.91 1.18
N LYS A 29 9.76 31.67 0.07
CA LYS A 29 8.87 31.48 -1.08
C LYS A 29 9.21 30.20 -1.86
N GLU A 30 10.49 29.89 -2.03
CA GLU A 30 10.94 28.66 -2.68
C GLU A 30 10.68 27.43 -1.81
N LEU A 31 10.89 27.54 -0.50
CA LEU A 31 10.53 26.50 0.46
C LEU A 31 9.03 26.20 0.39
N ALA A 32 8.18 27.23 0.47
CA ALA A 32 6.73 27.08 0.40
C ALA A 32 6.28 26.36 -0.87
N ARG A 33 6.83 26.74 -2.02
CA ARG A 33 6.51 26.09 -3.30
C ARG A 33 6.94 24.63 -3.32
N SER A 34 8.13 24.33 -2.79
CA SER A 34 8.68 22.97 -2.79
C SER A 34 7.89 22.05 -1.88
N VAL A 35 7.53 22.54 -0.68
CA VAL A 35 6.67 21.82 0.27
C VAL A 35 5.29 21.58 -0.33
N GLN A 36 4.65 22.61 -0.88
CA GLN A 36 3.34 22.47 -1.53
C GLN A 36 3.36 21.44 -2.66
N ASN A 37 4.43 21.42 -3.48
CA ASN A 37 4.57 20.42 -4.53
C ASN A 37 4.67 19.01 -3.94
N ALA A 38 5.51 18.80 -2.91
CA ALA A 38 5.64 17.52 -2.24
C ALA A 38 4.33 17.06 -1.56
N ASP A 39 3.61 17.98 -0.91
CA ASP A 39 2.29 17.73 -0.31
C ASP A 39 1.26 17.33 -1.38
N VAL A 40 1.26 17.98 -2.55
CA VAL A 40 0.35 17.60 -3.64
C VAL A 40 0.60 16.16 -4.08
N ILE A 41 1.87 15.79 -4.29
CA ILE A 41 2.27 14.43 -4.66
C ILE A 41 1.88 13.43 -3.55
N PHE A 42 2.04 13.79 -2.29
CA PHE A 42 1.72 12.92 -1.16
C PHE A 42 0.21 12.68 -1.00
N TYR A 43 -0.58 13.75 -0.95
CA TYR A 43 -2.01 13.66 -0.60
C TYR A 43 -2.90 13.31 -1.79
N TYR A 44 -2.59 13.82 -2.99
CA TYR A 44 -3.45 13.64 -4.17
C TYR A 44 -2.94 12.53 -5.09
N ASP A 45 -1.65 12.53 -5.44
CA ASP A 45 -1.10 11.51 -6.33
C ASP A 45 -0.83 10.18 -5.59
N LYS A 46 -0.72 10.23 -4.24
CA LYS A 46 -0.32 9.11 -3.37
C LYS A 46 0.98 8.43 -3.81
N ASP A 47 1.85 9.18 -4.50
CA ASP A 47 3.17 8.72 -4.94
C ASP A 47 4.20 9.02 -3.85
N TYR A 48 4.24 8.14 -2.85
CA TYR A 48 5.07 8.33 -1.65
C TYR A 48 6.58 8.31 -1.94
N GLU A 49 7.02 7.65 -3.01
CA GLU A 49 8.43 7.59 -3.41
C GLU A 49 8.88 8.93 -3.99
N LYS A 50 8.07 9.49 -4.89
CA LYS A 50 8.31 10.82 -5.44
C LYS A 50 8.17 11.92 -4.38
N ALA A 51 7.16 11.82 -3.51
CA ALA A 51 7.00 12.75 -2.38
C ALA A 51 8.21 12.70 -1.44
N ALA A 52 8.69 11.49 -1.07
CA ALA A 52 9.88 11.32 -0.26
C ALA A 52 11.11 11.96 -0.89
N SER A 53 11.34 11.75 -2.18
CA SER A 53 12.48 12.33 -2.91
C SER A 53 12.47 13.88 -2.87
N LEU A 54 11.29 14.49 -2.97
CA LEU A 54 11.13 15.94 -2.84
C LEU A 54 11.40 16.41 -1.41
N TYR A 55 10.89 15.69 -0.40
CA TYR A 55 11.14 16.03 1.01
C TYR A 55 12.59 15.82 1.43
N GLU A 56 13.29 14.82 0.91
CA GLU A 56 14.73 14.62 1.11
C GLU A 56 15.49 15.86 0.63
N THR A 57 15.21 16.33 -0.59
CA THR A 57 15.82 17.54 -1.16
C THR A 57 15.54 18.78 -0.31
N ILE A 58 14.31 18.92 0.20
CA ILE A 58 13.95 20.05 1.07
C ILE A 58 14.71 19.95 2.41
N LEU A 59 14.77 18.75 3.01
CA LEU A 59 15.41 18.52 4.30
C LEU A 59 16.92 18.76 4.22
N GLU A 60 17.58 18.46 3.09
CA GLU A 60 18.99 18.83 2.86
C GLU A 60 19.22 20.35 2.97
N ALA A 61 18.27 21.17 2.52
CA ALA A 61 18.33 22.62 2.61
C ALA A 61 17.96 23.16 4.01
N VAL A 62 17.13 22.43 4.77
CA VAL A 62 16.70 22.80 6.14
C VAL A 62 16.80 21.62 7.13
N PRO A 63 18.02 21.14 7.49
CA PRO A 63 18.22 19.85 8.17
C PRO A 63 17.54 19.70 9.53
N ASP A 64 17.39 20.80 10.27
CA ASP A 64 16.81 20.83 11.62
C ASP A 64 15.29 21.06 11.64
N ASN A 65 14.64 21.10 10.47
CA ASN A 65 13.21 21.39 10.38
C ASN A 65 12.37 20.14 10.71
N SER A 66 11.85 20.09 11.94
CA SER A 66 11.03 18.98 12.45
C SER A 66 9.75 18.74 11.66
N ASN A 67 9.16 19.77 11.05
CA ASN A 67 7.99 19.62 10.19
C ASN A 67 8.33 18.83 8.91
N ILE A 68 9.46 19.14 8.27
CA ILE A 68 9.92 18.41 7.09
C ILE A 68 10.37 16.99 7.45
N GLN A 69 11.03 16.81 8.61
CA GLN A 69 11.35 15.47 9.13
C GLN A 69 10.08 14.63 9.34
N ALA A 70 9.02 15.20 9.92
CA ALA A 70 7.74 14.51 10.09
C ALA A 70 7.12 14.14 8.73
N LYS A 71 7.10 15.06 7.76
CA LYS A 71 6.58 14.82 6.41
C LYS A 71 7.34 13.70 5.67
N LEU A 72 8.67 13.71 5.74
CA LEU A 72 9.50 12.64 5.17
C LEU A 72 9.27 11.31 5.89
N GLY A 73 9.19 11.34 7.23
CA GLY A 73 8.88 10.16 8.04
C GLY A 73 7.54 9.52 7.67
N MET A 74 6.50 10.34 7.46
CA MET A 74 5.19 9.89 6.98
C MET A 74 5.26 9.23 5.60
N CYS A 75 6.09 9.73 4.68
CA CYS A 75 6.31 9.08 3.38
C CYS A 75 6.99 7.72 3.56
N TYR A 76 8.06 7.67 4.35
CA TYR A 76 8.82 6.43 4.59
C TYR A 76 7.99 5.35 5.29
N LEU A 77 7.00 5.71 6.14
CA LEU A 77 6.03 4.75 6.67
C LEU A 77 5.23 4.04 5.58
N LYS A 78 5.10 4.61 4.37
CA LYS A 78 4.38 4.01 3.24
C LYS A 78 5.30 3.30 2.24
N LEU A 79 6.62 3.34 2.42
CA LEU A 79 7.59 2.67 1.55
C LEU A 79 8.16 1.41 2.20
N ASP A 80 8.32 0.35 1.42
CA ASP A 80 8.97 -0.87 1.87
C ASP A 80 10.46 -0.66 2.10
N GLY A 81 11.01 -1.28 3.14
CA GLY A 81 12.43 -1.15 3.51
C GLY A 81 12.84 0.19 4.13
N LYS A 82 11.91 1.13 4.34
CA LYS A 82 12.18 2.47 4.92
C LYS A 82 11.64 2.68 6.34
N LYS A 83 11.09 1.64 6.97
CA LYS A 83 10.40 1.76 8.28
C LYS A 83 11.33 2.23 9.40
N ALA A 84 12.59 1.80 9.40
CA ALA A 84 13.57 2.18 10.41
C ALA A 84 13.99 3.66 10.28
N GLU A 85 14.16 4.15 9.05
CA GLU A 85 14.39 5.56 8.75
C GLU A 85 13.18 6.40 9.17
N ALA A 86 11.96 5.92 8.89
CA ALA A 86 10.73 6.58 9.28
C ALA A 86 10.68 6.80 10.80
N LEU A 87 10.99 5.75 11.58
CA LEU A 87 11.03 5.83 13.03
C LEU A 87 12.03 6.88 13.51
N ARG A 88 13.28 6.87 13.00
CA ARG A 88 14.29 7.87 13.39
C ARG A 88 13.84 9.31 13.11
N LEU A 89 13.24 9.54 11.95
CA LEU A 89 12.75 10.87 11.57
C LEU A 89 11.58 11.33 12.46
N LEU A 90 10.64 10.44 12.75
CA LEU A 90 9.46 10.75 13.55
C LEU A 90 9.82 10.92 15.04
N GLU A 91 10.76 10.13 15.57
CA GLU A 91 11.34 10.34 16.91
C GLU A 91 11.98 11.73 17.00
N SER A 92 12.84 12.08 16.04
CA SER A 92 13.46 13.41 15.96
C SER A 92 12.41 14.53 15.89
N ALA A 93 11.45 14.40 14.97
CA ALA A 93 10.41 15.41 14.78
C ALA A 93 9.53 15.60 16.01
N SER A 94 9.26 14.52 16.76
CA SER A 94 8.45 14.56 17.98
C SER A 94 9.03 15.45 19.08
N GLY A 95 10.34 15.71 19.06
CA GLY A 95 11.03 16.59 20.01
C GLY A 95 10.65 18.08 19.87
N ASN A 96 10.05 18.48 18.76
CA ASN A 96 9.68 19.88 18.50
C ASN A 96 8.34 19.98 17.75
N ILE A 97 7.26 19.62 18.44
CA ILE A 97 5.88 19.70 17.95
C ILE A 97 5.20 21.03 18.32
N THR A 98 4.12 21.37 17.63
CA THR A 98 3.26 22.50 17.97
C THR A 98 2.50 22.24 19.28
N GLY A 99 2.17 23.30 20.03
CA GLY A 99 1.36 23.17 21.26
C GLY A 99 -0.14 23.05 20.97
N SER A 100 -0.58 23.48 19.78
CA SER A 100 -1.95 23.38 19.31
C SER A 100 -2.01 23.30 17.78
N ALA A 101 -3.16 22.89 17.24
CA ALA A 101 -3.39 22.89 15.80
C ALA A 101 -3.32 24.30 15.18
N ARG A 102 -3.63 25.36 15.95
CA ARG A 102 -3.61 26.76 15.48
C ARG A 102 -2.19 27.31 15.30
N GLU A 103 -1.21 26.73 15.98
CA GLU A 103 0.21 27.11 15.84
C GLU A 103 0.87 26.49 14.62
N TYR A 104 0.27 25.46 14.03
CA TYR A 104 0.85 24.75 12.90
C TYR A 104 0.81 25.61 11.64
N THR A 105 1.94 25.65 10.95
CA THR A 105 2.08 26.23 9.61
C THR A 105 2.77 25.23 8.71
N GLU A 106 2.31 25.11 7.47
CA GLU A 106 2.77 24.11 6.51
C GLU A 106 4.28 24.18 6.24
N THR A 107 4.87 25.38 6.34
CA THR A 107 6.30 25.66 6.13
C THR A 107 7.04 26.02 7.43
N GLY A 108 6.37 25.89 8.58
CA GLY A 108 6.96 26.16 9.89
C GLY A 108 8.04 25.15 10.27
N GLN A 109 8.76 25.45 11.34
CA GLN A 109 9.82 24.60 11.89
C GLN A 109 9.28 23.45 12.76
N LYS A 110 8.11 23.64 13.37
CA LYS A 110 7.52 22.70 14.32
C LYS A 110 6.66 21.66 13.61
N ALA A 111 6.80 20.40 14.01
CA ALA A 111 5.99 19.32 13.49
C ALA A 111 4.54 19.40 14.01
N PRO A 112 3.54 18.94 13.24
CA PRO A 112 2.14 18.94 13.69
C PRO A 112 1.92 17.94 14.84
N LEU A 113 0.87 18.15 15.65
CA LEU A 113 0.47 17.23 16.73
C LEU A 113 0.26 15.78 16.24
N SER A 114 -0.20 15.61 15.00
CA SER A 114 -0.39 14.29 14.39
C SER A 114 0.90 13.47 14.27
N THR A 115 2.07 14.10 14.39
CA THR A 115 3.39 13.40 14.40
C THR A 115 3.45 12.32 15.47
N ILE A 116 2.83 12.53 16.64
CA ILE A 116 2.83 11.54 17.72
C ILE A 116 2.07 10.28 17.33
N ARG A 117 0.96 10.41 16.58
CA ARG A 117 0.24 9.25 16.04
C ARG A 117 1.09 8.46 15.06
N TYR A 118 1.79 9.14 14.15
CA TYR A 118 2.70 8.48 13.20
C TYR A 118 3.92 7.87 13.90
N LEU A 119 4.39 8.46 14.99
CA LEU A 119 5.44 7.87 15.81
C LEU A 119 4.98 6.56 16.48
N ALA A 120 3.73 6.50 16.97
CA ALA A 120 3.16 5.26 17.49
C ALA A 120 3.09 4.17 16.40
N GLU A 121 2.64 4.52 15.18
CA GLU A 121 2.65 3.64 14.00
C GLU A 121 4.07 3.19 13.64
N ALA A 122 5.04 4.09 13.71
CA ALA A 122 6.45 3.78 13.47
C ALA A 122 7.01 2.79 14.49
N TYR A 123 6.69 2.95 15.78
CA TYR A 123 7.08 1.97 16.80
C TYR A 123 6.45 0.60 16.54
N HIS A 124 5.17 0.54 16.20
CA HIS A 124 4.48 -0.71 15.88
C HIS A 124 5.16 -1.43 14.69
N LEU A 125 5.37 -0.71 13.59
CA LEU A 125 5.99 -1.26 12.37
C LEU A 125 7.47 -1.64 12.51
N ASN A 126 8.16 -1.14 13.55
CA ASN A 126 9.54 -1.47 13.86
C ASN A 126 9.69 -2.42 15.07
N ASP A 127 8.61 -3.11 15.45
CA ASP A 127 8.62 -4.12 16.51
C ASP A 127 8.91 -3.57 17.93
N ASP A 128 8.79 -2.24 18.11
CA ASP A 128 8.86 -1.52 19.39
C ASP A 128 7.47 -1.46 20.06
N LEU A 129 6.85 -2.64 20.22
CA LEU A 129 5.42 -2.81 20.51
C LEU A 129 4.97 -2.16 21.84
N GLU A 130 5.79 -2.23 22.89
CA GLU A 130 5.45 -1.61 24.18
C GLU A 130 5.39 -0.07 24.10
N LYS A 131 6.30 0.55 23.33
CA LYS A 131 6.28 2.00 23.11
C LYS A 131 5.07 2.41 22.28
N ALA A 132 4.73 1.61 21.25
CA ALA A 132 3.53 1.81 20.46
C ALA A 132 2.26 1.79 21.34
N VAL A 133 2.11 0.76 22.18
CA VAL A 133 0.98 0.65 23.14
C VAL A 133 0.92 1.85 24.07
N SER A 134 2.06 2.30 24.61
CA SER A 134 2.10 3.48 25.49
C SER A 134 1.59 4.72 24.77
N LEU A 135 2.12 5.03 23.58
CA LEU A 135 1.72 6.22 22.84
C LEU A 135 0.27 6.18 22.37
N TYR A 136 -0.23 5.03 21.88
CA TYR A 136 -1.65 4.91 21.52
C TYR A 136 -2.55 5.10 22.73
N THR A 137 -2.16 4.58 23.90
CA THR A 137 -2.91 4.76 25.15
C THR A 137 -2.93 6.24 25.57
N GLU A 138 -1.79 6.92 25.49
CA GLU A 138 -1.67 8.35 25.79
C GLU A 138 -2.54 9.18 24.84
N LEU A 139 -2.43 8.94 23.52
CA LEU A 139 -3.25 9.62 22.52
C LEU A 139 -4.75 9.42 22.78
N LYS A 140 -5.18 8.18 23.06
CA LYS A 140 -6.57 7.87 23.40
C LYS A 140 -7.06 8.67 24.61
N ASN A 141 -6.24 8.80 25.65
CA ASN A 141 -6.60 9.52 26.87
C ASN A 141 -6.73 11.05 26.68
N THR A 142 -6.27 11.58 25.54
CA THR A 142 -6.42 13.01 25.20
C THR A 142 -7.68 13.31 24.39
N LEU A 143 -8.39 12.27 23.90
CA LEU A 143 -9.56 12.43 23.07
C LEU A 143 -10.75 13.00 23.86
N GLY A 144 -11.60 13.75 23.15
CA GLY A 144 -12.86 14.25 23.67
C GLY A 144 -13.97 13.21 23.58
N ASN A 145 -15.21 13.69 23.38
CA ASN A 145 -16.42 12.86 23.26
C ASN A 145 -17.17 13.13 21.93
N SER A 146 -16.50 13.73 20.94
CA SER A 146 -17.11 13.89 19.61
C SER A 146 -17.22 12.54 18.90
N GLU A 147 -18.03 12.45 17.85
CA GLU A 147 -18.10 11.25 17.01
C GLU A 147 -16.73 10.90 16.41
N GLU A 148 -16.01 11.90 15.90
CA GLU A 148 -14.64 11.77 15.42
C GLU A 148 -13.67 11.25 16.52
N ASP A 149 -13.82 11.72 17.77
CA ASP A 149 -13.02 11.22 18.89
C ASP A 149 -13.34 9.76 19.22
N MET A 150 -14.60 9.34 19.13
CA MET A 150 -14.99 7.94 19.38
C MET A 150 -14.42 7.01 18.30
N GLU A 151 -14.52 7.38 17.03
CA GLU A 151 -13.90 6.63 15.93
C GLU A 151 -12.38 6.53 16.08
N MET A 152 -11.72 7.62 16.47
CA MET A 152 -10.29 7.62 16.76
C MET A 152 -9.93 6.77 17.98
N ALA A 153 -10.78 6.72 19.00
CA ALA A 153 -10.59 5.86 20.16
C ALA A 153 -10.68 4.38 19.79
N ASP A 154 -11.63 4.01 18.93
CA ASP A 154 -11.77 2.65 18.39
C ASP A 154 -10.55 2.26 17.54
N TYR A 155 -10.04 3.18 16.72
CA TYR A 155 -8.78 2.98 16.00
C TYR A 155 -7.61 2.71 16.96
N TYR A 156 -7.44 3.50 18.02
CA TYR A 156 -6.34 3.27 18.98
C TYR A 156 -6.51 1.98 19.76
N ASP A 157 -7.73 1.57 20.11
CA ASP A 157 -7.98 0.27 20.73
C ASP A 157 -7.62 -0.89 19.81
N LEU A 158 -7.92 -0.77 18.51
CA LEU A 158 -7.49 -1.72 17.48
C LEU A 158 -5.96 -1.83 17.45
N GLN A 159 -5.24 -0.70 17.36
CA GLN A 159 -3.78 -0.72 17.30
C GLN A 159 -3.14 -1.31 18.57
N ILE A 160 -3.68 -0.97 19.75
CA ILE A 160 -3.22 -1.53 21.03
C ILE A 160 -3.45 -3.05 21.09
N ARG A 161 -4.61 -3.51 20.63
CA ARG A 161 -4.96 -4.94 20.56
C ARG A 161 -3.97 -5.69 19.67
N ASP A 162 -3.67 -5.16 18.49
CA ASP A 162 -2.79 -5.81 17.51
C ASP A 162 -1.34 -5.82 17.99
N CYS A 163 -0.85 -4.73 18.61
CA CYS A 163 0.46 -4.73 19.27
C CYS A 163 0.56 -5.84 20.34
N ARG A 164 -0.46 -5.96 21.20
CA ARG A 164 -0.50 -7.00 22.24
C ARG A 164 -0.56 -8.41 21.64
N TYR A 165 -1.31 -8.59 20.57
CA TYR A 165 -1.34 -9.86 19.84
C TYR A 165 0.03 -10.19 19.26
N ALA A 166 0.71 -9.23 18.62
CA ALA A 166 2.05 -9.40 18.09
C ALA A 166 3.07 -9.81 19.17
N MET A 167 2.99 -9.22 20.37
CA MET A 167 3.81 -9.62 21.53
C MET A 167 3.59 -11.10 21.92
N GLU A 168 2.35 -11.60 21.86
CA GLU A 168 2.04 -13.01 22.12
C GLU A 168 2.45 -13.93 20.97
N ALA A 169 2.19 -13.53 19.72
CA ALA A 169 2.53 -14.29 18.52
C ALA A 169 4.05 -14.53 18.41
N LYS A 170 4.86 -13.53 18.81
CA LYS A 170 6.33 -13.64 18.87
C LYS A 170 6.82 -14.76 19.79
N LYS A 171 6.03 -15.19 20.78
CA LYS A 171 6.38 -16.32 21.65
C LYS A 171 6.31 -17.67 20.92
N LYS A 172 5.64 -17.71 19.76
CA LYS A 172 5.46 -18.90 18.91
C LYS A 172 5.71 -18.53 17.43
N PRO A 173 6.97 -18.22 17.06
CA PRO A 173 7.26 -17.75 15.71
C PRO A 173 6.94 -18.82 14.67
N VAL A 174 6.24 -18.41 13.61
CA VAL A 174 6.02 -19.23 12.42
C VAL A 174 7.19 -19.01 11.47
N ARG A 175 7.93 -20.07 11.16
CA ARG A 175 9.01 -20.00 10.17
C ARG A 175 8.44 -20.20 8.78
N VAL A 176 8.44 -19.15 7.98
CA VAL A 176 8.11 -19.21 6.55
C VAL A 176 9.41 -19.36 5.75
N LEU A 177 9.47 -20.37 4.89
CA LEU A 177 10.51 -20.51 3.89
C LEU A 177 9.90 -20.14 2.54
N SER A 178 10.46 -19.13 1.89
CA SER A 178 10.02 -18.68 0.57
C SER A 178 11.17 -18.81 -0.42
N GLU A 179 10.85 -19.40 -1.57
CA GLU A 179 11.73 -19.45 -2.74
C GLU A 179 10.89 -19.03 -3.94
N LEU A 180 11.57 -18.52 -4.98
CA LEU A 180 10.89 -18.28 -6.24
C LEU A 180 10.47 -19.62 -6.85
N PHE A 181 9.20 -19.75 -7.21
CA PHE A 181 8.72 -20.95 -7.91
C PHE A 181 9.27 -21.06 -9.35
N THR A 182 9.91 -20.00 -9.85
CA THR A 182 10.60 -19.96 -11.14
C THR A 182 11.79 -18.98 -11.14
N PRO A 183 12.96 -19.35 -11.70
CA PRO A 183 14.15 -18.49 -11.71
C PRO A 183 14.01 -17.16 -12.46
N TRP A 184 13.22 -17.14 -13.56
CA TRP A 184 13.09 -15.95 -14.41
C TRP A 184 12.37 -14.79 -13.72
N MET A 185 11.69 -15.03 -12.60
CA MET A 185 11.01 -13.98 -11.83
C MET A 185 11.99 -12.88 -11.37
N ASN A 186 13.27 -13.21 -11.17
CA ASN A 186 14.32 -12.23 -10.84
C ASN A 186 14.47 -11.12 -11.89
N ASN A 187 14.03 -11.34 -13.13
CA ASN A 187 14.11 -10.36 -14.22
C ASN A 187 12.98 -9.31 -14.16
N TYR A 188 12.04 -9.44 -13.23
CA TYR A 188 10.85 -8.59 -13.11
C TYR A 188 10.78 -7.90 -11.74
N PRO A 189 11.76 -7.07 -11.37
CA PRO A 189 11.69 -6.31 -10.13
C PRO A 189 10.47 -5.39 -10.13
N GLY A 190 9.76 -5.32 -9.00
CA GLY A 190 8.50 -4.57 -8.91
C GLY A 190 7.29 -5.29 -9.52
N ALA A 191 7.38 -6.59 -9.81
CA ALA A 191 6.21 -7.41 -10.09
C ALA A 191 5.24 -7.41 -8.89
N MET A 192 3.96 -7.26 -9.16
CA MET A 192 2.90 -7.11 -8.17
C MET A 192 1.61 -7.82 -8.60
N ASN A 193 0.72 -8.02 -7.63
CA ASN A 193 -0.57 -8.69 -7.77
C ASN A 193 -0.51 -10.02 -8.54
N PRO A 194 0.37 -10.96 -8.16
CA PRO A 194 0.49 -12.24 -8.84
C PRO A 194 -0.81 -13.06 -8.69
N VAL A 195 -1.26 -13.67 -9.78
CA VAL A 195 -2.40 -14.59 -9.79
C VAL A 195 -2.02 -15.88 -10.49
N LEU A 196 -2.41 -17.01 -9.90
CA LEU A 196 -2.09 -18.35 -10.37
C LEU A 196 -3.38 -19.15 -10.50
N SER A 197 -3.61 -19.77 -11.66
CA SER A 197 -4.74 -20.67 -11.84
C SER A 197 -4.55 -21.94 -11.01
N LYS A 198 -5.60 -22.42 -10.35
CA LYS A 198 -5.57 -23.62 -9.47
C LYS A 198 -4.99 -24.87 -10.13
N ASN A 199 -5.12 -25.00 -11.45
CA ASN A 199 -4.56 -26.11 -12.22
C ASN A 199 -3.08 -25.95 -12.61
N ASP A 200 -2.37 -24.96 -12.04
CA ASP A 200 -0.96 -24.65 -12.27
C ASP A 200 -0.58 -24.45 -13.75
N SER A 201 -1.51 -23.95 -14.58
CA SER A 201 -1.27 -23.80 -16.03
C SER A 201 -1.06 -22.36 -16.50
N VAL A 202 -1.54 -21.38 -15.74
CA VAL A 202 -1.48 -19.97 -16.10
C VAL A 202 -1.09 -19.14 -14.88
N PHE A 203 -0.03 -18.37 -15.04
CA PHE A 203 0.44 -17.40 -14.05
C PHE A 203 0.43 -16.02 -14.69
N VAL A 204 -0.17 -15.04 -14.02
CA VAL A 204 -0.28 -13.66 -14.52
C VAL A 204 0.11 -12.71 -13.41
N PHE A 205 0.80 -11.63 -13.75
CA PHE A 205 1.16 -10.59 -12.79
C PHE A 205 1.22 -9.23 -13.46
N THR A 206 1.16 -8.19 -12.64
CA THR A 206 1.40 -6.81 -13.08
C THR A 206 2.86 -6.47 -12.90
N TRP A 207 3.47 -5.83 -13.89
CA TRP A 207 4.84 -5.33 -13.81
C TRP A 207 4.85 -3.84 -14.12
N ARG A 208 5.32 -3.02 -13.17
CA ARG A 208 5.41 -1.58 -13.33
C ARG A 208 6.78 -1.18 -13.85
N THR A 209 6.81 -0.60 -15.05
CA THR A 209 8.02 -0.12 -15.73
C THR A 209 7.81 1.30 -16.22
N GLU A 210 8.73 2.23 -15.90
CA GLU A 210 8.64 3.64 -16.31
C GLU A 210 7.29 4.30 -15.96
N GLY A 211 6.75 3.97 -14.78
CA GLY A 211 5.46 4.48 -14.30
C GLY A 211 4.23 3.86 -14.99
N LYS A 212 4.40 2.89 -15.89
CA LYS A 212 3.32 2.21 -16.62
C LYS A 212 3.18 0.77 -16.19
N ASN A 213 1.95 0.30 -16.10
CA ASN A 213 1.67 -1.10 -15.82
C ASN A 213 1.68 -1.93 -17.11
N ARG A 214 2.22 -3.13 -16.99
CA ARG A 214 2.21 -4.19 -18.00
C ARG A 214 1.63 -5.45 -17.38
N ILE A 215 0.80 -6.16 -18.13
CA ILE A 215 0.25 -7.45 -17.72
C ILE A 215 1.07 -8.55 -18.36
N MET A 216 1.77 -9.30 -17.52
CA MET A 216 2.70 -10.35 -17.91
C MET A 216 2.05 -11.70 -17.68
N CYS A 217 2.09 -12.60 -18.66
CA CYS A 217 1.45 -13.92 -18.59
C CYS A 217 2.43 -15.03 -18.95
N SER A 218 2.61 -15.99 -18.04
CA SER A 218 3.40 -17.19 -18.22
C SER A 218 2.48 -18.42 -18.25
N TYR A 219 2.85 -19.39 -19.09
CA TYR A 219 2.19 -20.68 -19.18
C TYR A 219 3.12 -21.79 -18.72
N LYS A 220 2.52 -22.87 -18.22
CA LYS A 220 3.25 -24.08 -17.81
C LYS A 220 2.99 -25.22 -18.78
N THR A 221 4.03 -25.66 -19.49
CA THR A 221 4.02 -26.86 -20.35
C THR A 221 5.05 -27.90 -19.87
N GLY A 222 5.23 -27.96 -18.55
CA GLY A 222 6.27 -28.73 -17.86
C GLY A 222 6.88 -27.83 -16.78
N GLU A 223 7.78 -26.95 -17.22
CA GLU A 223 8.26 -25.81 -16.43
C GLU A 223 7.51 -24.52 -16.81
N TRP A 224 7.62 -23.49 -15.97
CA TRP A 224 7.06 -22.18 -16.27
C TRP A 224 7.87 -21.47 -17.35
N GLU A 225 7.23 -21.11 -18.45
CA GLU A 225 7.83 -20.36 -19.54
C GLU A 225 8.10 -18.90 -19.13
N GLU A 226 9.03 -18.21 -19.79
CA GLU A 226 9.17 -16.76 -19.58
C GLU A 226 7.87 -16.04 -19.98
N PRO A 227 7.43 -15.02 -19.22
CA PRO A 227 6.13 -14.42 -19.44
C PRO A 227 6.11 -13.51 -20.68
N ALA A 228 5.02 -13.58 -21.44
CA ALA A 228 4.71 -12.65 -22.51
C ALA A 228 3.95 -11.43 -21.99
N ASP A 229 4.20 -10.25 -22.56
CA ASP A 229 3.40 -9.04 -22.31
C ASP A 229 2.08 -9.11 -23.10
N ILE A 230 0.98 -9.33 -22.40
CA ILE A 230 -0.37 -9.45 -22.98
C ILE A 230 -1.15 -8.12 -22.96
N THR A 231 -0.53 -7.01 -22.54
CA THR A 231 -1.20 -5.71 -22.36
C THR A 231 -1.94 -5.25 -23.61
N ARG A 232 -1.35 -5.46 -24.80
CA ARG A 232 -1.98 -5.09 -26.08
C ARG A 232 -3.22 -5.91 -26.41
N GLU A 233 -3.24 -7.19 -26.05
CA GLU A 233 -4.40 -8.07 -26.24
C GLU A 233 -5.58 -7.60 -25.39
N LEU A 234 -5.28 -7.15 -24.17
CA LEU A 234 -6.24 -6.62 -23.21
C LEU A 234 -6.79 -5.23 -23.58
N GLY A 235 -6.19 -4.55 -24.57
CA GLY A 235 -6.63 -3.23 -25.06
C GLY A 235 -5.59 -2.12 -24.95
N GLY A 236 -4.42 -2.39 -24.36
CA GLY A 236 -3.27 -1.48 -24.35
C GLY A 236 -3.29 -0.40 -23.27
N LEU A 237 -4.14 -0.53 -22.24
CA LEU A 237 -4.18 0.42 -21.12
C LEU A 237 -2.98 0.20 -20.19
N ASP A 238 -2.40 1.29 -19.67
CA ASP A 238 -1.21 1.27 -18.82
C ASP A 238 -1.50 1.48 -17.33
N ARG A 239 -2.78 1.40 -16.94
CA ARG A 239 -3.28 1.47 -15.55
C ARG A 239 -4.04 0.21 -15.12
N LEU A 240 -3.85 -0.89 -15.84
CA LEU A 240 -4.44 -2.18 -15.49
C LEU A 240 -3.64 -2.86 -14.38
N TYR A 241 -4.34 -3.52 -13.48
CA TYR A 241 -3.77 -4.41 -12.48
C TYR A 241 -4.42 -5.80 -12.60
N THR A 242 -3.60 -6.84 -12.49
CA THR A 242 -4.06 -8.20 -12.22
C THR A 242 -4.78 -8.24 -10.88
N ASN A 243 -5.86 -9.04 -10.81
CA ASN A 243 -6.70 -9.13 -9.63
C ASN A 243 -6.92 -10.59 -9.22
N SER A 244 -7.57 -11.40 -10.05
CA SER A 244 -7.73 -12.84 -9.83
C SER A 244 -7.84 -13.61 -11.15
N ILE A 245 -7.76 -14.93 -11.09
CA ILE A 245 -7.94 -15.82 -12.25
C ILE A 245 -8.74 -17.05 -11.84
N THR A 246 -9.63 -17.53 -12.72
CA THR A 246 -10.37 -18.77 -12.47
C THR A 246 -9.45 -19.99 -12.38
N GLY A 247 -9.89 -21.01 -11.66
CA GLY A 247 -9.09 -22.22 -11.42
C GLY A 247 -8.62 -22.94 -12.69
N ASP A 248 -9.36 -22.81 -13.80
CA ASP A 248 -9.02 -23.36 -15.11
C ASP A 248 -8.09 -22.47 -15.96
N GLY A 249 -7.75 -21.27 -15.48
CA GLY A 249 -6.89 -20.31 -16.17
C GLY A 249 -7.51 -19.72 -17.43
N ARG A 250 -8.85 -19.70 -17.56
CA ARG A 250 -9.54 -19.19 -18.77
C ARG A 250 -10.20 -17.83 -18.58
N PHE A 251 -10.37 -17.36 -17.36
CA PHE A 251 -11.03 -16.10 -17.08
C PHE A 251 -10.18 -15.28 -16.09
N LEU A 252 -9.65 -14.16 -16.58
CA LEU A 252 -8.80 -13.24 -15.83
C LEU A 252 -9.64 -12.05 -15.39
N VAL A 253 -9.67 -11.78 -14.10
CA VAL A 253 -10.22 -10.57 -13.51
C VAL A 253 -9.09 -9.55 -13.38
N LEU A 254 -9.40 -8.33 -13.78
CA LEU A 254 -8.52 -7.17 -13.79
C LEU A 254 -9.18 -6.04 -13.03
N TYR A 255 -8.36 -5.13 -12.55
CA TYR A 255 -8.78 -3.94 -11.81
C TYR A 255 -8.25 -2.68 -12.52
N ILE A 256 -9.07 -1.63 -12.55
CA ILE A 256 -8.66 -0.29 -12.96
C ILE A 256 -9.06 0.68 -11.85
N ASP A 257 -8.08 1.46 -11.41
CA ASP A 257 -8.28 2.67 -10.63
C ASP A 257 -8.43 3.84 -11.61
N ASP A 258 -9.62 4.44 -11.69
CA ASP A 258 -9.86 5.61 -12.54
C ASP A 258 -9.77 6.95 -11.79
N GLY A 259 -9.50 6.90 -10.48
CA GLY A 259 -9.32 8.03 -9.58
C GLY A 259 -10.59 8.43 -8.83
N ASP A 260 -11.78 8.08 -9.32
CA ASP A 260 -13.05 8.36 -8.67
C ASP A 260 -13.66 7.08 -8.07
N ASP A 261 -13.58 5.96 -8.79
CA ASP A 261 -13.94 4.64 -8.33
C ASP A 261 -12.92 3.56 -8.76
N GLY A 262 -13.10 2.37 -8.19
CA GLY A 262 -12.33 1.18 -8.51
C GLY A 262 -13.24 0.21 -9.23
N ASN A 263 -12.89 -0.21 -10.45
CA ASN A 263 -13.77 -1.02 -11.28
C ASN A 263 -13.15 -2.36 -11.66
N LEU A 264 -13.97 -3.42 -11.65
CA LEU A 264 -13.57 -4.75 -12.11
C LEU A 264 -13.79 -4.93 -13.61
N TYR A 265 -12.83 -5.53 -14.26
CA TYR A 265 -12.86 -5.91 -15.67
C TYR A 265 -12.52 -7.39 -15.81
N PHE A 266 -12.88 -7.97 -16.94
CA PHE A 266 -12.48 -9.34 -17.24
C PHE A 266 -12.00 -9.53 -18.67
N SER A 267 -11.16 -10.54 -18.84
CA SER A 267 -10.78 -11.09 -20.14
C SER A 267 -10.88 -12.61 -20.14
N GLU A 268 -11.32 -13.16 -21.27
CA GLU A 268 -11.39 -14.59 -21.52
C GLU A 268 -10.21 -15.05 -22.38
N ARG A 269 -9.63 -16.20 -22.05
CA ARG A 269 -8.58 -16.83 -22.85
C ARG A 269 -9.20 -17.73 -23.93
N LYS A 270 -8.84 -17.49 -25.19
CA LYS A 270 -9.22 -18.29 -26.37
C LYS A 270 -7.96 -18.88 -27.01
N GLY A 271 -7.61 -20.10 -26.60
CA GLY A 271 -6.33 -20.71 -26.98
C GLY A 271 -5.17 -20.01 -26.24
N PRO A 272 -4.12 -19.54 -26.94
CA PRO A 272 -3.03 -18.80 -26.30
C PRO A 272 -3.34 -17.30 -26.12
N ALA A 273 -4.41 -16.78 -26.74
CA ALA A 273 -4.71 -15.36 -26.78
C ALA A 273 -5.78 -14.97 -25.75
N TRP A 274 -5.65 -13.77 -25.19
CA TRP A 274 -6.64 -13.13 -24.36
C TRP A 274 -7.53 -12.21 -25.19
N THR A 275 -8.80 -12.12 -24.83
CA THR A 275 -9.71 -11.14 -25.43
C THR A 275 -9.40 -9.73 -24.93
N ARG A 276 -9.92 -8.72 -25.64
CA ARG A 276 -10.02 -7.37 -25.06
C ARG A 276 -10.87 -7.40 -23.80
N ILE A 277 -10.49 -6.60 -22.81
CA ILE A 277 -11.21 -6.53 -21.54
C ILE A 277 -12.65 -6.06 -21.74
N ARG A 278 -13.53 -6.52 -20.86
CA ARG A 278 -14.91 -6.04 -20.74
C ARG A 278 -15.15 -5.65 -19.29
N ASN A 279 -15.89 -4.56 -19.08
CA ASN A 279 -16.34 -4.16 -17.75
C ASN A 279 -17.37 -5.19 -17.24
N PHE A 280 -17.34 -5.54 -15.96
CA PHE A 280 -18.32 -6.49 -15.40
C PHE A 280 -19.76 -5.98 -15.44
N GLY A 281 -19.93 -4.65 -15.46
CA GLY A 281 -21.23 -3.99 -15.44
C GLY A 281 -21.98 -4.18 -14.13
N ARG A 282 -23.18 -3.60 -14.05
CA ARG A 282 -24.07 -3.82 -12.92
C ARG A 282 -24.58 -5.26 -12.89
N PRO A 283 -24.81 -5.85 -11.70
CA PRO A 283 -24.70 -5.23 -10.38
C PRO A 283 -23.32 -5.37 -9.70
N VAL A 284 -22.34 -5.92 -10.41
CA VAL A 284 -20.98 -6.12 -9.89
C VAL A 284 -20.28 -4.79 -9.72
N ASN A 285 -20.08 -4.05 -10.81
CA ASN A 285 -19.54 -2.70 -10.75
C ASN A 285 -20.65 -1.70 -10.46
N THR A 286 -20.35 -0.73 -9.61
CA THR A 286 -21.29 0.30 -9.17
C THR A 286 -20.69 1.70 -9.31
N ILE A 287 -21.13 2.66 -8.50
CA ILE A 287 -20.49 3.99 -8.38
C ILE A 287 -19.52 4.02 -7.19
N TYR A 288 -19.39 2.87 -6.53
CA TYR A 288 -18.58 2.65 -5.35
C TYR A 288 -17.30 1.95 -5.80
N TRP A 289 -16.33 1.92 -4.92
CA TRP A 289 -15.08 1.24 -5.12
C TRP A 289 -15.27 -0.27 -5.06
N GLU A 290 -14.95 -0.98 -6.13
CA GLU A 290 -14.76 -2.42 -6.18
C GLU A 290 -13.27 -2.75 -6.35
N SER A 291 -12.61 -3.08 -5.25
CA SER A 291 -11.15 -3.30 -5.20
C SER A 291 -10.73 -4.68 -5.71
N HIS A 292 -11.59 -5.68 -5.52
CA HIS A 292 -11.23 -7.07 -5.81
C HIS A 292 -12.43 -7.93 -6.15
N GLY A 293 -12.22 -8.91 -7.04
CA GLY A 293 -13.24 -9.86 -7.44
C GLY A 293 -12.65 -11.26 -7.65
N PHE A 294 -13.24 -12.28 -7.05
CA PHE A 294 -12.82 -13.67 -7.20
C PHE A 294 -14.00 -14.58 -7.59
N ILE A 295 -13.85 -15.29 -8.70
CA ILE A 295 -14.83 -16.26 -9.17
C ILE A 295 -14.43 -17.65 -8.70
N THR A 296 -15.37 -18.37 -8.07
CA THR A 296 -15.15 -19.73 -7.60
C THR A 296 -14.78 -20.68 -8.73
N PRO A 297 -14.05 -21.79 -8.47
CA PRO A 297 -13.60 -22.70 -9.51
C PRO A 297 -14.73 -23.33 -10.36
N ASP A 298 -15.92 -23.51 -9.79
CA ASP A 298 -17.14 -23.96 -10.49
C ASP A 298 -17.80 -22.86 -11.34
N GLY A 299 -17.35 -21.62 -11.20
CA GLY A 299 -17.84 -20.47 -11.96
C GLY A 299 -19.23 -19.98 -11.55
N THR A 300 -19.76 -20.44 -10.40
CA THR A 300 -21.14 -20.12 -9.99
C THR A 300 -21.23 -18.97 -9.00
N ARG A 301 -20.17 -18.65 -8.26
CA ARG A 301 -20.17 -17.57 -7.28
C ARG A 301 -19.01 -16.59 -7.52
N LEU A 302 -19.27 -15.32 -7.27
CA LEU A 302 -18.31 -14.23 -7.32
C LEU A 302 -18.25 -13.56 -5.94
N TYR A 303 -17.07 -13.51 -5.33
CA TYR A 303 -16.80 -12.69 -4.15
C TYR A 303 -16.24 -11.35 -4.59
N ILE A 304 -16.68 -10.25 -3.97
CA ILE A 304 -16.31 -8.88 -4.33
C ILE A 304 -15.96 -8.11 -3.06
N SER A 305 -14.84 -7.40 -3.05
CA SER A 305 -14.57 -6.39 -2.02
C SER A 305 -15.04 -5.02 -2.50
N SER A 306 -15.90 -4.37 -1.73
CA SER A 306 -16.59 -3.15 -2.15
C SER A 306 -17.01 -2.25 -1.00
N ASN A 307 -16.95 -0.93 -1.22
CA ASN A 307 -17.49 0.09 -0.29
C ASN A 307 -18.92 0.52 -0.60
N ARG A 308 -19.70 -0.37 -1.21
CA ARG A 308 -21.13 -0.14 -1.45
C ARG A 308 -21.94 -0.06 -0.15
N PRO A 309 -23.07 0.67 -0.12
CA PRO A 309 -23.92 0.81 1.05
C PRO A 309 -24.46 -0.53 1.57
N GLY A 310 -24.61 -0.61 2.89
CA GLY A 310 -25.07 -1.80 3.59
C GLY A 310 -23.96 -2.69 4.14
N GLY A 311 -22.70 -2.21 4.07
CA GLY A 311 -21.55 -2.81 4.74
C GLY A 311 -21.31 -2.30 6.16
N PHE A 312 -20.22 -2.78 6.77
CA PHE A 312 -19.79 -2.48 8.14
C PHE A 312 -18.60 -1.52 8.17
N GLY A 313 -17.66 -1.65 7.23
CA GLY A 313 -16.48 -0.80 7.12
C GLY A 313 -16.44 -0.01 5.82
N MET A 314 -15.24 0.43 5.43
CA MET A 314 -15.03 1.05 4.12
C MET A 314 -15.06 -0.05 3.06
N LEU A 315 -14.14 -1.01 3.04
CA LEU A 315 -14.25 -2.18 2.16
C LEU A 315 -14.81 -3.39 2.89
N ASP A 316 -15.90 -3.95 2.36
CA ASP A 316 -16.51 -5.19 2.84
C ASP A 316 -16.48 -6.28 1.76
N ILE A 317 -16.51 -7.55 2.15
CA ILE A 317 -16.69 -8.69 1.25
C ILE A 317 -18.18 -9.00 1.04
N TRP A 318 -18.56 -9.09 -0.23
CA TRP A 318 -19.87 -9.41 -0.75
C TRP A 318 -19.81 -10.68 -1.61
N ALA A 319 -20.92 -11.38 -1.75
CA ALA A 319 -21.04 -12.52 -2.66
C ALA A 319 -22.21 -12.36 -3.64
N SER A 320 -21.97 -12.66 -4.90
CA SER A 320 -22.96 -12.70 -5.98
C SER A 320 -23.04 -14.10 -6.57
N GLU A 321 -24.26 -14.57 -6.81
CA GLU A 321 -24.52 -15.84 -7.48
C GLU A 321 -24.74 -15.62 -8.97
N LYS A 322 -24.23 -16.55 -9.78
CA LYS A 322 -24.47 -16.57 -11.22
C LYS A 322 -25.88 -17.08 -11.48
N THR A 323 -26.67 -16.28 -12.18
CA THR A 323 -28.04 -16.62 -12.54
C THR A 323 -28.08 -17.69 -13.64
N ALA A 324 -29.25 -18.31 -13.83
CA ALA A 324 -29.47 -19.26 -14.93
C ALA A 324 -29.27 -18.64 -16.32
N ALA A 325 -29.36 -17.31 -16.45
CA ALA A 325 -29.08 -16.58 -17.70
C ALA A 325 -27.57 -16.34 -17.93
N GLY A 326 -26.72 -16.74 -16.99
CA GLY A 326 -25.26 -16.57 -17.05
C GLY A 326 -24.75 -15.19 -16.60
N THR A 327 -25.63 -14.33 -16.09
CA THR A 327 -25.29 -13.02 -15.51
C THR A 327 -25.09 -13.11 -14.00
N TRP A 328 -24.45 -12.12 -13.38
CA TRP A 328 -24.32 -12.02 -11.92
C TRP A 328 -25.56 -11.40 -11.28
N GLY A 329 -26.02 -11.97 -10.16
CA GLY A 329 -27.09 -11.41 -9.34
C GLY A 329 -26.62 -10.28 -8.42
N GLU A 330 -27.55 -9.66 -7.70
CA GLU A 330 -27.22 -8.61 -6.71
C GLU A 330 -26.29 -9.16 -5.62
N PRO A 331 -25.12 -8.54 -5.37
CA PRO A 331 -24.22 -8.98 -4.32
C PRO A 331 -24.82 -8.80 -2.92
N VAL A 332 -24.61 -9.79 -2.05
CA VAL A 332 -25.07 -9.83 -0.66
C VAL A 332 -23.86 -9.77 0.27
N ASN A 333 -23.91 -8.91 1.29
CA ASN A 333 -22.84 -8.76 2.28
C ASN A 333 -22.66 -10.07 3.07
N LEU A 334 -21.41 -10.47 3.35
CA LEU A 334 -21.12 -11.71 4.08
C LEU A 334 -21.36 -11.66 5.59
N GLY A 335 -21.79 -10.51 6.12
CA GLY A 335 -22.14 -10.34 7.52
C GLY A 335 -20.96 -10.05 8.43
N ASP A 336 -21.25 -9.77 9.69
CA ASP A 336 -20.33 -9.30 10.74
C ASP A 336 -19.33 -10.35 11.26
N VAL A 337 -19.43 -11.59 10.78
CA VAL A 337 -18.42 -12.62 11.04
C VAL A 337 -17.22 -12.44 10.12
N ILE A 338 -17.47 -12.08 8.86
CA ILE A 338 -16.42 -11.88 7.85
C ILE A 338 -16.00 -10.42 7.83
N ASN A 339 -16.97 -9.50 7.77
CA ASN A 339 -16.73 -8.08 7.66
C ASN A 339 -16.66 -7.43 9.04
N THR A 340 -15.81 -6.41 9.16
CA THR A 340 -15.57 -5.66 10.38
C THR A 340 -15.87 -4.18 10.13
N PRO A 341 -15.79 -3.30 11.14
CA PRO A 341 -15.83 -1.85 10.90
C PRO A 341 -14.64 -1.30 10.08
N TRP A 342 -13.69 -2.15 9.68
CA TRP A 342 -12.48 -1.79 8.94
C TRP A 342 -12.47 -2.45 7.56
N ASP A 343 -11.33 -2.46 6.86
CA ASP A 343 -11.27 -2.98 5.49
C ASP A 343 -11.06 -4.50 5.43
N GLU A 344 -11.91 -5.17 4.66
CA GLU A 344 -11.74 -6.54 4.17
C GLU A 344 -11.57 -6.58 2.65
N ASP A 345 -10.43 -7.10 2.19
CA ASP A 345 -10.04 -7.09 0.78
C ASP A 345 -9.42 -8.40 0.30
N ALA A 346 -9.29 -8.53 -1.03
CA ALA A 346 -8.66 -9.66 -1.71
C ALA A 346 -9.24 -11.05 -1.34
N PRO A 347 -10.57 -11.26 -1.47
CA PRO A 347 -11.19 -12.54 -1.18
C PRO A 347 -10.73 -13.61 -2.18
N PHE A 348 -10.46 -14.80 -1.67
CA PHE A 348 -10.15 -16.01 -2.43
C PHE A 348 -10.88 -17.19 -1.79
N PHE A 349 -11.51 -18.05 -2.59
CA PHE A 349 -12.24 -19.19 -2.04
C PHE A 349 -11.58 -20.52 -2.41
N ASP A 350 -11.19 -21.25 -1.37
CA ASP A 350 -10.70 -22.61 -1.47
C ASP A 350 -11.86 -23.60 -1.36
N SER A 351 -12.24 -24.16 -2.51
CA SER A 351 -13.30 -25.17 -2.61
C SER A 351 -12.98 -26.47 -1.87
N ASP A 352 -11.71 -26.84 -1.73
CA ASP A 352 -11.33 -28.16 -1.21
C ASP A 352 -11.43 -28.19 0.32
N ASN A 353 -11.19 -27.03 0.93
CA ASN A 353 -11.31 -26.84 2.38
C ASN A 353 -12.57 -26.06 2.79
N ASN A 354 -13.43 -25.72 1.83
CA ASN A 354 -14.64 -24.92 2.02
C ASN A 354 -14.37 -23.65 2.84
N ALA A 355 -13.35 -22.90 2.41
CA ALA A 355 -12.81 -21.79 3.18
C ALA A 355 -12.62 -20.53 2.33
N LEU A 356 -12.99 -19.39 2.89
CA LEU A 356 -12.66 -18.07 2.37
C LEU A 356 -11.33 -17.64 2.99
N LEU A 357 -10.39 -17.26 2.15
CA LEU A 357 -9.16 -16.57 2.50
C LEU A 357 -9.33 -15.11 2.09
N PHE A 358 -8.91 -14.18 2.93
CA PHE A 358 -9.04 -12.75 2.67
C PHE A 358 -8.09 -11.96 3.54
N SER A 359 -7.82 -10.71 3.17
CA SER A 359 -7.09 -9.78 4.02
C SER A 359 -8.06 -8.94 4.85
N SER A 360 -7.71 -8.63 6.09
CA SER A 360 -8.52 -7.75 6.95
C SER A 360 -7.66 -6.83 7.80
N LYS A 361 -8.15 -5.61 8.04
CA LYS A 361 -7.64 -4.67 9.03
C LYS A 361 -8.28 -4.77 10.40
N GLY A 362 -9.43 -5.44 10.51
CA GLY A 362 -10.23 -5.42 11.73
C GLY A 362 -10.14 -6.69 12.57
N HIS A 363 -9.91 -7.85 11.96
CA HIS A 363 -9.73 -9.10 12.70
C HIS A 363 -8.42 -9.08 13.51
N MET A 364 -8.37 -9.86 14.59
CA MET A 364 -7.22 -9.87 15.51
C MET A 364 -5.98 -10.45 14.82
N GLY A 365 -4.95 -9.63 14.63
CA GLY A 365 -3.72 -10.00 13.94
C GLY A 365 -2.52 -9.16 14.38
N LEU A 366 -1.48 -9.13 13.54
CA LEU A 366 -0.28 -8.31 13.73
C LEU A 366 -0.54 -6.82 13.40
N GLY A 367 -1.63 -6.52 12.69
CA GLY A 367 -2.12 -5.18 12.40
C GLY A 367 -2.06 -4.84 10.90
N ASN A 368 -2.80 -3.80 10.50
CA ASN A 368 -3.04 -3.48 9.09
C ASN A 368 -3.64 -4.70 8.35
N HIS A 369 -3.37 -4.90 7.06
CA HIS A 369 -3.86 -6.07 6.34
C HIS A 369 -3.09 -7.34 6.70
N ASP A 370 -3.68 -8.19 7.54
CA ASP A 370 -3.25 -9.57 7.76
C ASP A 370 -4.09 -10.55 6.94
N LEU A 371 -3.55 -11.74 6.67
CA LEU A 371 -4.27 -12.81 5.97
C LEU A 371 -5.09 -13.63 6.96
N PHE A 372 -6.37 -13.83 6.65
CA PHE A 372 -7.29 -14.63 7.46
C PHE A 372 -7.90 -15.75 6.64
N ARG A 373 -8.29 -16.81 7.35
CA ARG A 373 -9.07 -17.93 6.83
C ARG A 373 -10.33 -18.13 7.66
N SER A 374 -11.48 -18.26 7.00
CA SER A 374 -12.75 -18.64 7.62
C SER A 374 -13.38 -19.81 6.87
N THR A 375 -13.78 -20.85 7.59
CA THR A 375 -14.52 -22.00 7.04
C THR A 375 -16.01 -21.72 7.02
N VAL A 376 -16.70 -22.19 5.98
CA VAL A 376 -18.17 -22.16 5.92
C VAL A 376 -18.72 -23.55 6.15
N ASN A 377 -19.80 -23.66 6.93
CA ASN A 377 -20.46 -24.94 7.13
C ASN A 377 -21.54 -25.20 6.07
N ARG A 378 -22.15 -26.39 6.08
CA ARG A 378 -23.19 -26.79 5.11
C ARG A 378 -24.46 -25.91 5.12
N TYR A 379 -24.64 -25.08 6.15
CA TYR A 379 -25.77 -24.18 6.29
C TYR A 379 -25.45 -22.75 5.82
N GLY A 380 -24.21 -22.50 5.36
CA GLY A 380 -23.77 -21.19 4.93
C GLY A 380 -23.28 -20.29 6.06
N ASN A 381 -23.12 -20.80 7.29
CA ASN A 381 -22.57 -20.00 8.38
C ASN A 381 -21.04 -20.07 8.37
N TRP A 382 -20.42 -18.90 8.46
CA TRP A 382 -18.99 -18.73 8.58
C TRP A 382 -18.53 -18.93 10.02
N ASP A 383 -17.36 -19.57 10.18
CA ASP A 383 -16.64 -19.59 11.45
C ASP A 383 -15.86 -18.28 11.65
N ARG A 384 -15.51 -17.98 12.89
CA ARG A 384 -14.67 -16.80 13.18
C ARG A 384 -13.34 -16.93 12.44
N PRO A 385 -12.90 -15.88 11.70
CA PRO A 385 -11.65 -15.93 10.97
C PRO A 385 -10.45 -16.14 11.89
N VAL A 386 -9.46 -16.88 11.39
CA VAL A 386 -8.18 -17.11 12.06
C VAL A 386 -7.05 -16.63 11.16
N ALA A 387 -6.07 -15.94 11.76
CA ALA A 387 -4.85 -15.47 11.10
C ALA A 387 -3.85 -16.62 10.84
#